data_AF-A0A086MJD8-F1
#
_entry.id   AF-A0A086MJD8-F1
#
_cell.length_a   1.000
_cell.length_b   1.000
_cell.length_c   1.000
_cell.angle_alpha   90.00
_cell.angle_beta   90.00
_cell.angle_gamma   90.00
#
_symmetry.space_group_name_H-M   'P 1'
#
loop_
_entity.id
_entity.type
_entity.pdbx_description
1 polymer ?
#
loop_
_entity_poly.entity_id
_entity_poly.type
_entity_poly.pdbx_seq_one_letter_code
_entity_poly.pdbx_strand_id
1 'polypeptide(L)'
;MIDGYSGLYPGENLTRDVLRFCDGMTDAGTPHPRLQEARRLVEDRCRRLAQDTDRFALRDPAAIAASRAQAMAAVDMLQDVVFEWRRARMAVPSSGRLLRRKSL
;
A
#
# COMPACT_ATOMS: atom_id res chain seq x y z
N MET A 1 6.33 -6.43 -24.56
CA MET A 1 5.35 -5.65 -23.78
C MET A 1 6.15 -4.64 -23.00
N ILE A 2 6.06 -3.36 -23.33
CA ILE A 2 6.89 -2.32 -22.72
C ILE A 2 6.14 -1.87 -21.46
N ASP A 3 6.66 -2.29 -20.30
CA ASP A 3 6.18 -1.83 -19.01
C ASP A 3 6.49 -0.33 -18.86
N GLY A 4 5.53 0.43 -18.34
CA GLY A 4 5.50 1.90 -18.31
C GLY A 4 6.86 2.56 -18.03
N TYR A 5 7.27 3.41 -18.97
CA TYR A 5 8.59 4.05 -19.01
C TYR A 5 8.61 5.22 -18.01
N SER A 6 9.13 5.00 -16.79
CA SER A 6 9.36 6.06 -15.79
C SER A 6 10.51 7.02 -16.16
N GLY A 7 11.28 6.69 -17.20
CA GLY A 7 12.33 7.54 -17.75
C GLY A 7 13.63 7.60 -16.95
N LEU A 8 13.81 6.79 -15.89
CA LEU A 8 15.07 6.69 -15.13
C LEU A 8 15.88 5.44 -15.50
N TYR A 9 15.28 4.24 -15.54
CA TYR A 9 15.89 3.05 -16.15
C TYR A 9 14.83 2.11 -16.80
N PRO A 10 15.16 1.39 -17.89
CA PRO A 10 14.24 0.47 -18.58
C PRO A 10 13.72 -0.71 -17.75
N GLY A 11 14.23 -0.91 -16.53
CA GLY A 11 13.81 -1.95 -15.59
C GLY A 11 13.05 -1.44 -14.37
N GLU A 12 12.85 -0.13 -14.21
CA GLU A 12 12.20 0.47 -13.03
C GLU A 12 10.70 0.63 -13.26
N ASN A 13 9.93 -0.32 -12.70
CA ASN A 13 8.48 -0.24 -12.67
C ASN A 13 8.05 0.23 -11.28
N LEU A 14 7.92 1.54 -11.12
CA LEU A 14 7.53 2.20 -9.88
C LEU A 14 6.28 1.55 -9.26
N THR A 15 5.24 1.31 -10.06
CA THR A 15 4.00 0.68 -9.60
C THR A 15 4.26 -0.71 -9.04
N ARG A 16 5.03 -1.53 -9.74
CA ARG A 16 5.39 -2.88 -9.29
C ARG A 16 6.21 -2.85 -8.00
N ASP A 17 7.19 -1.95 -7.91
CA ASP A 17 8.06 -1.86 -6.73
C ASP A 17 7.27 -1.41 -5.49
N VAL A 18 6.43 -0.39 -5.63
CA VAL A 18 5.55 0.08 -4.55
C VAL A 18 4.59 -1.04 -4.13
N LEU A 19 3.95 -1.71 -5.08
CA LEU A 19 3.03 -2.81 -4.76
C LEU A 19 3.73 -3.98 -4.07
N ARG A 20 4.96 -4.33 -4.46
CA ARG A 20 5.75 -5.36 -3.77
C ARG A 20 5.99 -4.99 -2.30
N PHE A 21 6.28 -3.71 -2.01
CA PHE A 21 6.40 -3.24 -0.62
C PHE A 21 5.07 -3.29 0.12
N CYS A 22 3.97 -2.85 -0.50
CA CYS A 22 2.63 -2.94 0.08
C CYS A 22 2.22 -4.38 0.40
N ASP A 23 2.46 -5.29 -0.54
CA ASP A 23 2.16 -6.71 -0.42
C ASP A 23 3.01 -7.35 0.70
N GLY A 24 4.25 -6.89 0.90
CA GLY A 24 5.08 -7.30 2.04
C GLY A 24 4.60 -6.81 3.41
N MET A 25 3.83 -5.72 3.46
CA MET A 25 3.23 -5.22 4.72
C MET A 25 1.98 -6.01 5.13
N THR A 26 1.29 -6.59 4.16
CA THR A 26 0.17 -7.50 4.43
C THR A 26 0.73 -8.90 4.65
N ASP A 27 0.61 -9.47 5.86
CA ASP A 27 0.90 -10.90 6.04
C ASP A 27 0.15 -11.70 4.97
N ALA A 28 0.74 -12.78 4.44
CA ALA A 28 0.13 -13.68 3.44
C ALA A 28 -1.13 -14.43 3.92
N GLY A 29 -1.82 -13.90 4.94
CA GLY A 29 -3.10 -14.37 5.45
C GLY A 29 -4.29 -13.85 4.64
N THR A 30 -5.48 -14.11 5.18
CA THR A 30 -6.76 -14.00 4.49
C THR A 30 -6.99 -12.60 3.89
N PRO A 31 -7.40 -12.50 2.62
CA PRO A 31 -7.67 -11.23 1.96
C PRO A 31 -8.73 -10.43 2.70
N HIS A 32 -8.36 -9.27 3.24
CA HIS A 32 -9.31 -8.33 3.83
C HIS A 32 -9.79 -7.33 2.76
N PRO A 33 -11.11 -7.16 2.54
CA PRO A 33 -11.64 -6.30 1.48
C PRO A 33 -11.09 -4.87 1.50
N ARG A 34 -10.96 -4.27 2.69
CA ARG A 34 -10.39 -2.91 2.84
C ARG A 34 -8.90 -2.84 2.47
N LEU A 35 -8.13 -3.92 2.69
CA LEU A 35 -6.73 -3.98 2.28
C LEU A 35 -6.63 -4.08 0.75
N GLN A 36 -7.50 -4.87 0.12
CA GLN A 36 -7.54 -4.97 -1.34
C GLN A 36 -7.94 -3.64 -2.00
N GLU A 37 -8.91 -2.93 -1.43
CA GLU A 37 -9.32 -1.62 -1.92
C GLU A 37 -8.20 -0.57 -1.78
N ALA A 38 -7.55 -0.50 -0.61
CA ALA A 38 -6.40 0.37 -0.40
C ALA A 38 -5.25 0.04 -1.37
N ARG A 39 -4.98 -1.25 -1.61
CA ARG A 39 -3.98 -1.72 -2.57
C ARG A 39 -4.29 -1.28 -4.00
N ARG A 40 -5.55 -1.41 -4.44
CA ARG A 40 -6.00 -0.95 -5.76
C ARG A 40 -5.83 0.55 -5.91
N LEU A 41 -6.14 1.32 -4.86
CA LEU A 41 -5.94 2.77 -4.88
C LEU A 41 -4.46 3.13 -5.08
N VAL A 42 -3.54 2.46 -4.35
CA VAL A 42 -2.09 2.63 -4.55
C VAL A 42 -1.69 2.32 -5.98
N GLU A 43 -2.15 1.19 -6.52
CA GLU A 43 -1.86 0.78 -7.90
C GLU A 43 -2.28 1.86 -8.92
N ASP A 44 -3.51 2.37 -8.80
CA ASP A 44 -4.04 3.37 -9.71
C ASP A 44 -3.29 4.71 -9.63
N ARG A 45 -2.93 5.15 -8.41
CA ARG A 45 -2.17 6.39 -8.23
C ARG A 45 -0.73 6.27 -8.72
N CYS A 46 -0.07 5.14 -8.47
CA CYS A 46 1.28 4.89 -8.99
C CYS A 46 1.29 4.77 -10.52
N ARG A 47 0.28 4.11 -11.12
CA ARG A 47 0.13 4.03 -12.57
C ARG A 47 -0.03 5.41 -13.19
N ARG A 48 -0.88 6.27 -12.59
CA ARG A 48 -1.08 7.64 -13.06
C ARG A 48 0.17 8.49 -12.91
N LEU A 49 0.87 8.39 -11.77
CA LEU A 49 2.15 9.06 -11.59
C LEU A 49 3.17 8.63 -12.65
N ALA A 50 3.29 7.33 -12.94
CA ALA A 50 4.20 6.84 -13.97
C ALA A 50 3.87 7.45 -15.36
N GLN A 51 2.59 7.52 -15.71
CA GLN A 51 2.12 8.16 -16.95
C GLN A 51 2.45 9.66 -16.99
N ASP A 52 2.19 10.39 -15.90
CA ASP A 52 2.46 11.83 -15.82
C ASP A 52 3.96 12.15 -15.87
N THR A 53 4.82 11.22 -15.43
CA THR A 53 6.29 11.36 -15.47
C THR A 53 6.93 10.88 -16.76
N ASP A 54 6.17 10.24 -17.65
CA ASP A 54 6.69 9.72 -18.92
C ASP A 54 7.38 10.85 -19.70
N ARG A 55 8.60 10.57 -20.16
CA ARG A 55 9.45 11.52 -20.88
C ARG A 55 8.86 11.95 -22.22
N PHE A 56 7.90 11.18 -22.74
CA PHE A 56 7.21 11.49 -24.00
C PHE A 56 5.93 12.31 -23.80
N ALA A 57 5.50 12.52 -22.55
CA ALA A 57 4.39 13.41 -22.22
C ALA A 57 4.88 14.87 -22.04
N LEU A 58 3.99 15.84 -22.29
CA LEU A 58 4.25 17.25 -21.98
C LEU A 58 4.38 17.39 -20.45
N ARG A 59 5.60 17.58 -19.96
CA ARG A 59 5.90 17.60 -18.52
C ARG A 59 5.43 18.90 -17.88
N ASP A 60 4.31 18.85 -17.16
CA ASP A 60 3.93 19.88 -16.20
C ASP A 60 4.45 19.51 -14.80
N PRO A 61 5.46 20.21 -14.26
CA PRO A 61 6.01 19.94 -12.94
C PRO A 61 4.96 20.02 -11.82
N ALA A 62 3.96 20.90 -11.94
CA ALA A 62 2.92 21.05 -10.94
C ALA A 62 1.98 19.83 -10.93
N ALA A 63 1.59 19.34 -12.11
CA ALA A 63 0.82 18.11 -12.26
C ALA A 63 1.57 16.89 -11.72
N ILE A 64 2.87 16.77 -12.02
CA ILE A 64 3.71 15.68 -11.50
C ILE A 64 3.79 15.73 -9.97
N ALA A 65 3.98 16.92 -9.38
CA ALA A 65 4.01 17.08 -7.93
C ALA A 65 2.68 16.69 -7.28
N ALA A 66 1.55 17.08 -7.89
CA ALA A 66 0.22 16.69 -7.42
C ALA A 66 0.02 15.16 -7.49
N SER A 67 0.42 14.51 -8.58
CA SER A 67 0.32 13.06 -8.72
C SER A 67 1.23 12.31 -7.75
N ARG A 68 2.41 12.85 -7.43
CA ARG A 68 3.27 12.32 -6.35
C ARG A 68 2.59 12.41 -5.00
N ALA A 69 2.02 13.56 -4.65
CA ALA A 69 1.30 13.74 -3.39
C ALA A 69 0.11 12.78 -3.26
N GLN A 70 -0.64 12.56 -4.34
CA GLN A 70 -1.74 11.60 -4.36
C GLN A 70 -1.27 10.14 -4.19
N ALA A 71 -0.14 9.77 -4.80
CA ALA A 71 0.44 8.43 -4.63
C ALA A 71 0.92 8.21 -3.19
N MET A 72 1.57 9.19 -2.58
CA MET A 72 1.99 9.14 -1.16
C MET A 72 0.78 9.01 -0.23
N ALA A 73 -0.24 9.84 -0.41
CA ALA A 73 -1.46 9.77 0.40
C ALA A 73 -2.17 8.41 0.31
N ALA A 74 -2.16 7.76 -0.87
CA ALA A 74 -2.72 6.42 -1.02
C ALA A 74 -1.91 5.36 -0.26
N VAL A 75 -0.58 5.48 -0.24
CA VAL A 75 0.30 4.61 0.56
C VAL A 75 0.06 4.80 2.05
N ASP A 76 -0.07 6.04 2.51
CA ASP A 76 -0.37 6.35 3.92
C ASP A 76 -1.71 5.74 4.34
N MET A 77 -2.76 5.89 3.52
CA MET A 77 -4.06 5.24 3.77
C MET A 77 -3.92 3.73 3.86
N LEU A 78 -3.13 3.09 3.00
CA LEU A 78 -2.89 1.65 3.07
C LEU A 78 -2.19 1.26 4.37
N GLN A 79 -1.19 2.02 4.81
CA GLN A 79 -0.50 1.79 6.08
C GLN A 79 -1.45 1.90 7.26
N ASP A 80 -2.36 2.88 7.26
CA ASP A 80 -3.40 3.02 8.28
C ASP A 80 -4.32 1.79 8.32
N VAL A 81 -4.79 1.30 7.16
CA VAL A 81 -5.61 0.08 7.09
C VAL A 81 -4.84 -1.14 7.59
N VAL A 82 -3.56 -1.28 7.23
CA VAL A 82 -2.69 -2.37 7.72
C VAL A 82 -2.53 -2.29 9.24
N PHE A 83 -2.30 -1.09 9.77
CA PHE A 83 -2.15 -0.87 11.21
C PHE A 83 -3.41 -1.26 11.97
N GLU A 84 -4.57 -0.75 11.55
CA GLU A 84 -5.87 -1.08 12.16
C GLU A 84 -6.18 -2.59 12.07
N TRP A 85 -5.86 -3.22 10.94
CA TRP A 85 -6.04 -4.65 10.76
C TRP A 85 -5.14 -5.47 11.70
N ARG A 86 -3.85 -5.10 11.82
CA ARG A 86 -2.92 -5.76 12.76
C ARG A 86 -3.37 -5.57 14.21
N ARG A 87 -3.82 -4.36 14.57
CA ARG A 87 -4.36 -4.05 15.89
C ARG A 87 -5.56 -4.92 16.24
N ALA A 88 -6.52 -5.08 15.32
CA ALA A 88 -7.67 -5.94 15.51
C ALA A 88 -7.30 -7.41 15.72
N ARG A 89 -6.26 -7.91 15.04
CA ARG A 89 -5.75 -9.29 15.24
C ARG A 89 -5.05 -9.49 16.59
N MET A 90 -4.33 -8.49 17.09
CA MET A 90 -3.68 -8.56 18.40
C MET A 90 -4.67 -8.43 19.57
N ALA A 91 -5.83 -7.80 19.35
CA ALA A 91 -6.86 -7.60 20.38
C ALA A 91 -7.68 -8.86 20.71
N VAL A 92 -7.40 -10.02 20.08
CA VAL A 92 -7.94 -11.31 20.55
C VAL A 92 -7.33 -11.61 21.91
N PRO A 93 -8.11 -11.62 23.02
CA PRO A 93 -7.54 -11.77 24.35
C PRO A 93 -6.92 -13.17 24.47
N SER A 94 -5.66 -13.24 24.92
CA SER A 94 -5.18 -14.47 25.53
C SER A 94 -6.08 -14.76 26.73
N SER A 95 -6.56 -15.99 26.79
CA SER A 95 -7.54 -16.47 27.75
C SER A 95 -7.20 -16.11 29.20
N GLY A 96 -7.80 -15.03 29.71
CA GLY A 96 -7.96 -14.75 31.14
C GLY A 96 -8.91 -15.75 31.82
N ARG A 97 -8.78 -17.06 31.54
CA ARG A 97 -9.79 -18.07 31.92
C ARG A 97 -9.26 -19.34 32.57
N LEU A 98 -8.04 -19.38 33.12
CA LEU A 98 -7.58 -20.61 33.78
C LEU A 98 -6.93 -20.54 35.16
N LEU A 99 -6.66 -19.40 35.81
CA LEU A 99 -6.08 -19.43 37.16
C LEU A 99 -6.73 -18.53 38.23
N ARG A 100 -7.89 -17.92 37.95
CA ARG A 100 -8.85 -17.55 39.02
C ARG A 100 -9.64 -18.78 39.48
N ARG A 101 -8.94 -19.82 39.92
CA ARG A 101 -9.55 -20.94 40.63
C ARG A 101 -8.51 -21.61 41.51
N LYS A 102 -8.21 -20.96 42.63
CA LYS A 102 -7.91 -21.54 43.96
C LYS A 102 -7.26 -20.46 44.84
N SER A 103 -8.09 -19.49 45.22
CA SER A 103 -8.02 -18.94 46.57
C SER A 103 -8.95 -19.80 47.41
N LEU A 104 -8.37 -20.62 48.28
CA LEU A 104 -8.94 -21.17 49.52
C LEU A 104 -7.76 -21.78 50.29
#